data_AF-A0AAD7K1T0-F1
#
_entry.id   AF-A0AAD7K1T0-F1
#
_cell.length_a   1.000
_cell.length_b   1.000
_cell.length_c   1.000
_cell.angle_alpha   90.00
_cell.angle_beta   90.00
_cell.angle_gamma   90.00
#
_symmetry.space_group_name_H-M   'P 1'
#
loop_
_entity.id
_entity.type
_entity.pdbx_description
1 polymer ?
#
loop_
_entity_poly.entity_id
_entity_poly.type
_entity_poly.pdbx_seq_one_letter_code
_entity_poly.pdbx_strand_id
1 'polypeptide(L)'
;MSDAYKRPRVPLLKGHSQQKTHILRVRAADDRLVPVPIGPGIPRRDRAEVYARYCRLMLIFFKPWRHAEDLRKQGQPWDEAFNLFVHGCPESVKYKMENMQILHECRDSRDDHFAERR
;
A
#
# COMPACT_ATOMS: atom_id res chain seq x y z
N MET A 1 26.12 -26.97 0.99
CA MET A 1 24.82 -26.28 0.88
C MET A 1 25.09 -24.82 0.61
N SER A 2 24.76 -24.35 -0.60
CA SER A 2 25.17 -23.04 -1.12
C SER A 2 24.47 -21.87 -0.40
N ASP A 3 25.19 -20.77 -0.24
CA ASP A 3 24.74 -19.53 0.42
C ASP A 3 23.63 -18.77 -0.36
N ALA A 4 23.12 -19.37 -1.44
CA ALA A 4 22.26 -18.74 -2.45
C ALA A 4 20.79 -18.55 -2.06
N TYR A 5 20.37 -19.01 -0.87
CA TYR A 5 18.97 -18.95 -0.42
C TYR A 5 18.78 -18.27 0.95
N LYS A 6 19.76 -17.50 1.41
CA LYS A 6 19.58 -16.71 2.65
C LYS A 6 18.65 -15.53 2.40
N ARG A 7 17.44 -15.64 2.94
CA ARG A 7 16.44 -14.56 2.90
C ARG A 7 16.99 -13.30 3.58
N PRO A 8 16.71 -12.10 3.05
CA PRO A 8 17.18 -10.86 3.64
C PRO A 8 16.76 -10.72 5.10
N ARG A 9 17.74 -10.39 5.94
CA ARG A 9 17.58 -10.01 7.34
C ARG A 9 18.05 -8.57 7.45
N VAL A 10 17.12 -7.65 7.75
CA VAL A 10 17.42 -6.22 7.80
C VAL A 10 17.33 -5.77 9.26
N PRO A 11 18.42 -5.29 9.86
CA PRO A 11 18.37 -4.77 11.22
C PRO A 11 17.52 -3.50 11.27
N LEU A 12 16.91 -3.24 12.42
CA LEU A 12 16.27 -1.96 12.66
C LEU A 12 17.33 -0.85 12.71
N LEU A 13 16.91 0.38 12.40
CA LEU A 13 17.82 1.52 12.30
C LEU A 13 18.39 1.92 13.67
N LYS A 14 19.52 2.63 13.64
CA LYS A 14 20.14 3.19 14.83
C LYS A 14 19.17 4.10 15.57
N GLY A 15 18.98 3.87 16.87
CA GLY A 15 18.08 4.66 17.72
C GLY A 15 16.67 4.08 17.89
N HIS A 16 16.31 3.01 17.18
CA HIS A 16 15.07 2.30 17.45
C HIS A 16 15.16 1.55 18.80
N SER A 17 14.11 1.63 19.62
CA SER A 17 14.08 1.04 20.97
C SER A 17 14.41 -0.46 20.98
N GLN A 18 13.97 -1.17 19.93
CA GLN A 18 14.18 -2.60 19.75
C GLN A 18 15.38 -2.98 18.87
N GLN A 19 16.26 -2.03 18.52
CA GLN A 19 17.36 -2.26 17.57
C GLN A 19 18.25 -3.46 17.94
N LYS A 20 18.53 -3.65 19.23
CA LYS A 20 19.40 -4.73 19.73
C LYS A 20 18.71 -6.08 19.85
N THR A 21 17.38 -6.10 19.86
CA THR A 21 16.58 -7.30 20.18
C THR A 21 15.77 -7.83 18.98
N HIS A 22 15.50 -6.99 17.97
CA HIS A 22 14.63 -7.34 16.85
C HIS A 22 15.27 -7.03 15.49
N ILE A 23 14.84 -7.77 14.47
CA ILE A 23 15.20 -7.57 13.07
C ILE A 23 13.98 -7.77 12.17
N LEU A 24 14.02 -7.20 10.97
CA LEU A 24 13.05 -7.47 9.92
C LEU A 24 13.51 -8.66 9.07
N ARG A 25 12.59 -9.58 8.74
CA ARG A 25 12.85 -10.73 7.88
C ARG A 25 11.75 -10.86 6.85
N VAL A 26 12.13 -11.14 5.60
CA VAL A 26 11.18 -11.48 4.54
C VAL A 26 10.68 -12.91 4.74
N ARG A 27 9.35 -13.09 4.79
CA ARG A 27 8.71 -14.41 4.89
C ARG A 27 9.00 -15.27 3.67
N ALA A 28 8.96 -16.59 3.89
CA ALA A 28 9.00 -17.58 2.82
C ALA A 28 7.87 -17.34 1.82
N ALA A 29 7.99 -17.81 0.58
CA ALA A 29 6.92 -17.64 -0.42
C ALA A 29 5.65 -18.40 -0.02
N ASP A 30 5.82 -19.63 0.48
CA ASP A 30 4.84 -20.52 1.07
C ASP A 30 4.24 -19.99 2.38
N ASP A 31 4.97 -19.14 3.11
CA ASP A 31 4.51 -18.53 4.37
C ASP A 31 3.98 -17.08 4.20
N ARG A 32 3.77 -16.61 2.97
CA ARG A 32 3.28 -15.24 2.74
C ARG A 32 1.84 -15.12 3.22
N LEU A 33 1.56 -14.00 3.89
CA LEU A 33 0.23 -13.66 4.35
C LEU A 33 -0.29 -12.47 3.56
N VAL A 34 -1.60 -12.44 3.33
CA VAL A 34 -2.30 -11.28 2.78
C VAL A 34 -2.76 -10.42 3.95
N PRO A 35 -2.27 -9.17 4.09
CA PRO A 35 -2.78 -8.28 5.12
C PRO A 35 -4.26 -7.99 4.92
N VAL A 36 -5.04 -8.05 6.00
CA VAL A 36 -6.44 -7.65 6.02
C VAL A 36 -6.54 -6.32 6.78
N PRO A 37 -6.78 -5.19 6.09
CA PRO A 37 -6.98 -3.90 6.75
C PRO A 37 -8.23 -3.94 7.64
N ILE A 38 -8.10 -3.45 8.87
CA ILE A 38 -9.22 -3.31 9.81
C ILE A 38 -9.59 -1.84 9.93
N GLY A 39 -10.88 -1.53 9.82
CA GLY A 39 -11.42 -0.17 9.93
C GLY A 39 -12.33 0.22 8.78
N PRO A 40 -12.53 1.53 8.54
CA PRO A 40 -13.28 2.02 7.40
C PRO A 40 -12.72 1.47 6.08
N GLY A 41 -13.61 1.24 5.10
CA GLY A 41 -13.20 0.74 3.79
C GLY A 41 -12.14 1.63 3.14
N ILE A 42 -11.19 0.98 2.45
CA ILE A 42 -10.22 1.67 1.59
C ILE A 42 -11.02 2.47 0.55
N PRO A 43 -10.74 3.76 0.34
CA PRO A 43 -11.43 4.56 -0.67
C PRO A 43 -11.03 4.10 -2.07
N ARG A 44 -11.98 4.16 -3.01
CA ARG A 44 -11.75 3.93 -4.44
C ARG A 44 -11.22 5.18 -5.13
N ARG A 45 -10.48 5.00 -6.23
CA ARG A 45 -9.77 6.10 -6.92
C ARG A 45 -10.62 6.88 -7.91
N ASP A 46 -11.74 6.32 -8.32
CA ASP A 46 -12.64 6.81 -9.36
C ASP A 46 -13.80 7.67 -8.81
N ARG A 47 -13.71 8.11 -7.55
CA ARG A 47 -14.65 9.07 -6.94
C ARG A 47 -13.91 10.32 -6.49
N ALA A 48 -14.26 11.46 -7.07
CA ALA A 48 -13.58 12.73 -6.82
C ALA A 48 -13.64 13.14 -5.34
N GLU A 49 -14.78 12.93 -4.68
CA GLU A 49 -14.96 13.32 -3.27
C GLU A 49 -13.98 12.62 -2.30
N VAL A 50 -13.49 11.43 -2.67
CA VAL A 50 -12.60 10.62 -1.83
C VAL A 50 -11.20 10.44 -2.43
N TYR A 51 -10.94 10.97 -3.62
CA TYR A 51 -9.68 10.75 -4.34
C TYR A 51 -8.46 11.23 -3.56
N ALA A 52 -8.51 12.43 -2.97
CA ALA A 52 -7.42 12.92 -2.13
C ALA A 52 -7.15 12.01 -0.92
N ARG A 53 -8.18 11.36 -0.37
CA ARG A 53 -8.04 10.38 0.72
C ARG A 53 -7.42 9.08 0.20
N TYR A 54 -7.80 8.63 -0.98
CA TYR A 54 -7.14 7.50 -1.67
C TYR A 54 -5.65 7.76 -1.88
N CYS A 55 -5.29 8.90 -2.48
CA CYS A 55 -3.90 9.30 -2.72
C CYS A 55 -3.07 9.29 -1.42
N ARG A 56 -3.60 9.91 -0.36
CA ARG A 56 -2.97 9.90 0.97
C ARG A 56 -2.74 8.47 1.48
N LEU A 57 -3.75 7.60 1.40
CA LEU A 57 -3.66 6.25 1.93
C LEU A 57 -2.66 5.39 1.14
N MET A 58 -2.64 5.50 -0.18
CA MET A 58 -1.68 4.78 -1.03
C MET A 58 -0.23 5.21 -0.75
N LEU A 59 0.00 6.50 -0.51
CA LEU A 59 1.31 6.98 -0.07
C LEU A 59 1.72 6.38 1.28
N ILE A 60 0.80 6.32 2.26
CA ILE A 60 1.07 5.72 3.58
C ILE A 60 1.44 4.23 3.45
N PHE A 61 0.77 3.49 2.57
CA PHE A 61 1.01 2.05 2.42
C PHE A 61 2.25 1.72 1.60
N PHE A 62 2.57 2.53 0.59
CA PHE A 62 3.51 2.11 -0.45
C PHE A 62 4.71 3.02 -0.66
N LYS A 63 4.65 4.29 -0.25
CA LYS A 63 5.84 5.14 -0.28
C LYS A 63 6.71 4.79 0.93
N PRO A 64 8.04 4.67 0.80
CA PRO A 64 8.89 4.58 1.98
C PRO A 64 8.84 5.91 2.76
N TRP A 65 8.50 5.87 4.05
CA TRP A 65 8.45 7.06 4.91
C TRP A 65 8.83 6.73 6.34
N ARG A 66 9.27 7.74 7.09
CA ARG A 66 9.52 7.71 8.54
C ARG A 66 8.82 8.86 9.24
N HIS A 67 8.75 10.01 8.57
CA HIS A 67 8.04 11.19 9.03
C HIS A 67 6.93 11.56 8.04
N ALA A 68 5.97 12.37 8.49
CA ALA A 68 4.82 12.73 7.66
C ALA A 68 5.25 13.56 6.43
N GLU A 69 6.34 14.30 6.56
CA GLU A 69 6.98 15.13 5.53
C GLU A 69 7.58 14.28 4.40
N ASP A 70 7.90 13.01 4.65
CA ASP A 70 8.35 12.09 3.60
C ASP A 70 7.21 11.75 2.64
N LEU A 71 5.94 11.84 3.09
CA LEU A 71 4.78 11.51 2.26
C LEU A 71 4.52 12.59 1.20
N ARG A 72 4.62 13.87 1.58
CA ARG A 72 4.39 15.02 0.71
C ARG A 72 5.11 16.26 1.24
N LYS A 73 5.39 17.21 0.35
CA LYS A 73 5.90 18.53 0.75
C LYS A 73 4.84 19.32 1.50
N GLN A 74 5.26 20.28 2.32
CA GLN A 74 4.36 21.23 2.96
C GLN A 74 3.54 21.99 1.90
N GLY A 75 2.23 22.10 2.11
CA GLY A 75 1.30 22.75 1.17
C GLY A 75 0.98 21.93 -0.10
N GLN A 76 1.69 20.84 -0.38
CA GLN A 76 1.46 20.04 -1.58
C GLN A 76 0.11 19.29 -1.50
N PRO A 77 -0.72 19.33 -2.55
CA PRO A 77 -1.90 18.49 -2.68
C PRO A 77 -1.55 16.99 -2.66
N TRP A 78 -2.46 16.17 -2.15
CA TRP A 78 -2.22 14.73 -1.98
C TRP A 78 -2.15 13.98 -3.30
N ASP A 79 -3.00 14.35 -4.25
CA ASP A 79 -3.05 13.86 -5.62
C ASP A 79 -1.76 14.17 -6.38
N GLU A 80 -1.24 15.39 -6.27
CA GLU A 80 0.03 15.76 -6.89
C GLU A 80 1.20 14.93 -6.33
N ALA A 81 1.30 14.83 -5.00
CA ALA A 81 2.32 14.01 -4.33
C ALA A 81 2.22 12.53 -4.71
N PHE A 82 0.99 12.02 -4.85
CA PHE A 82 0.71 10.66 -5.28
C PHE A 82 1.11 10.41 -6.73
N ASN A 83 0.76 11.31 -7.65
CA ASN A 83 1.12 11.17 -9.06
C ASN A 83 2.64 11.13 -9.25
N LEU A 84 3.38 12.01 -8.57
CA LEU A 84 4.85 11.98 -8.56
C LEU A 84 5.40 10.63 -8.06
N PHE A 85 4.81 10.10 -6.98
CA PHE A 85 5.20 8.79 -6.46
C PHE A 85 4.90 7.65 -7.44
N VAL A 86 3.71 7.63 -8.05
CA VAL A 86 3.30 6.59 -9.00
C VAL A 86 4.21 6.58 -10.23
N HIS A 87 4.65 7.73 -10.72
CA HIS A 87 5.58 7.79 -11.84
C HIS A 87 6.95 7.15 -11.54
N GLY A 88 7.41 7.21 -10.28
CA GLY A 88 8.72 6.68 -9.88
C GLY A 88 8.70 5.33 -9.18
N CYS A 89 7.52 4.79 -8.82
CA CYS A 89 7.46 3.58 -8.02
C CYS A 89 7.58 2.30 -8.87
N PRO A 90 8.05 1.18 -8.28
CA PRO A 90 8.13 -0.09 -8.99
C PRO A 90 6.76 -0.57 -9.48
N GLU A 91 6.73 -1.25 -10.63
CA GLU A 91 5.48 -1.74 -11.23
C GLU A 91 4.69 -2.66 -10.29
N SER A 92 5.39 -3.49 -9.51
CA SER A 92 4.77 -4.35 -8.49
C SER A 92 3.99 -3.60 -7.39
N VAL A 93 4.24 -2.31 -7.21
CA VAL A 93 3.48 -1.44 -6.30
C VAL A 93 2.22 -0.94 -6.98
N LYS A 94 2.31 -0.53 -8.25
CA LYS A 94 1.15 -0.13 -9.07
C LYS A 94 0.12 -1.25 -9.16
N TYR A 95 0.55 -2.48 -9.48
CA TYR A 95 -0.33 -3.65 -9.52
C TYR A 95 -1.07 -3.90 -8.20
N LYS A 96 -0.44 -3.65 -7.05
CA LYS A 96 -1.12 -3.78 -5.75
C LYS A 96 -2.20 -2.72 -5.56
N MET A 97 -1.92 -1.48 -5.96
CA MET A 97 -2.88 -0.38 -5.90
C MET A 97 -4.05 -0.60 -6.87
N GLU A 98 -3.79 -1.18 -8.04
CA GLU A 98 -4.82 -1.58 -9.01
C GLU A 98 -5.69 -2.71 -8.47
N ASN A 99 -5.08 -3.76 -7.90
CA ASN A 99 -5.82 -4.86 -7.29
C ASN A 99 -6.75 -4.40 -6.16
N MET A 100 -6.35 -3.36 -5.40
CA MET A 100 -7.23 -2.75 -4.41
C MET A 100 -8.47 -2.09 -5.04
N GLN A 101 -8.33 -1.50 -6.23
CA GLN A 101 -9.46 -0.92 -6.97
C GLN A 101 -10.41 -2.00 -7.51
N ILE A 102 -9.88 -3.12 -8.00
CA ILE A 102 -10.67 -4.23 -8.56
C ILE A 102 -11.73 -4.73 -7.57
N LEU A 103 -11.42 -4.74 -6.27
CA LEU A 103 -12.39 -5.13 -5.23
C LEU A 103 -13.65 -4.24 -5.23
N HIS A 104 -13.51 -2.96 -5.57
CA HIS A 104 -14.66 -2.05 -5.70
C HIS A 104 -15.43 -2.31 -6.99
N GLU A 105 -14.72 -2.50 -8.11
CA GLU A 105 -15.33 -2.78 -9.41
C GLU A 105 -16.14 -4.09 -9.41
N CYS A 106 -15.61 -5.14 -8.78
CA CYS A 106 -16.34 -6.40 -8.61
C CYS A 106 -17.57 -6.25 -7.71
N ARG A 107 -17.49 -5.40 -6.68
CA ARG A 107 -18.62 -5.13 -5.80
C ARG A 107 -19.74 -4.41 -6.55
N ASP A 108 -19.40 -3.39 -7.33
CA ASP A 108 -20.35 -2.64 -8.15
C ASP A 108 -21.03 -3.56 -9.17
N SER A 109 -20.24 -4.33 -9.94
CA SER A 109 -20.76 -5.26 -10.95
C SER A 109 -21.73 -6.29 -10.36
N ARG A 110 -21.44 -6.78 -9.14
CA ARG A 110 -22.36 -7.65 -8.41
C ARG A 110 -23.66 -6.93 -8.05
N ASP A 111 -23.57 -5.73 -7.49
CA ASP A 111 -24.72 -4.98 -7.01
C ASP A 111 -25.63 -4.56 -8.19
N ASP A 112 -25.05 -4.18 -9.34
CA ASP A 112 -25.74 -3.86 -10.59
C ASP A 112 -26.50 -5.09 -11.14
N HIS A 113 -25.85 -6.25 -11.20
CA HIS A 113 -26.46 -7.51 -11.65
C HIS A 113 -27.68 -7.93 -10.80
N PHE A 114 -27.67 -7.62 -9.50
CA PHE A 114 -28.83 -7.87 -8.64
C PHE A 114 -29.93 -6.81 -8.80
N ALA A 115 -29.57 -5.56 -9.10
CA ALA A 115 -30.53 -4.49 -9.35
C ALA A 115 -31.29 -4.70 -10.67
N GLU A 116 -30.61 -5.11 -11.74
CA GLU A 116 -31.18 -5.38 -13.07
C GLU A 116 -32.15 -6.58 -13.10
N ARG A 117 -32.10 -7.45 -12.08
CA ARG A 117 -32.97 -8.63 -11.94
C ARG A 117 -34.25 -8.38 -11.14
N ARG A 118 -34.46 -7.18 -10.63
CA ARG A 118 -35.69 -6.76 -9.93
C ARG A 118 -36.60 -6.00 -10.87
#